data_AF-A0A915DBX9-F1
#
_entry.id   AF-A0A915DBX9-F1
#
_cell.length_a   1.000
_cell.length_b   1.000
_cell.length_c   1.000
_cell.angle_alpha   90.00
_cell.angle_beta   90.00
_cell.angle_gamma   90.00
#
_symmetry.space_group_name_H-M   'P 1'
#
loop_
_entity.id
_entity.type
_entity.pdbx_description
1 polymer ?
#
loop_
_entity_poly.entity_id
_entity_poly.type
_entity_poly.pdbx_seq_one_letter_code
_entity_poly.pdbx_strand_id
1 'polypeptide(L)'
;MLDGVYSWALIYEDDFLVARDKIGVKQLYYGRNEVGSWFFASELKALEKECGGVVIDSFPAGHYFTPSKGIAPFWFPSWLHWEDTLNRPNYETIRSSLIDATHKRLMADVVIGALLSSGLDSSLICAIAAKQLKCLPKLKTYSIGLCDSSDGIAASKVANFIGSSHKHILFTVEEGLSMINKVIWHLETYDVGTVRAAIVHFLLSKAVASDNVKVVLSGEGADELFGG
;
A
#
# COMPACT_ATOMS: atom_id res chain seq x y z
N MET A 1 -10.28 -17.82 -6.54
CA MET A 1 -9.42 -16.64 -6.81
C MET A 1 -8.90 -16.12 -5.47
N LEU A 2 -7.61 -15.77 -5.38
CA LEU A 2 -7.00 -15.33 -4.13
C LEU A 2 -7.58 -13.97 -3.69
N ASP A 3 -7.94 -13.82 -2.41
CA ASP A 3 -8.38 -12.57 -1.81
C ASP A 3 -7.26 -11.99 -0.94
N GLY A 4 -6.43 -11.14 -1.53
CA GLY A 4 -5.28 -10.53 -0.86
C GLY A 4 -4.46 -9.66 -1.80
N VAL A 5 -3.35 -9.15 -1.28
CA VAL A 5 -2.35 -8.37 -2.02
C VAL A 5 -1.09 -9.20 -2.15
N TYR A 6 -0.56 -9.31 -3.35
CA TYR A 6 0.50 -10.28 -3.64
C TYR A 6 1.23 -9.98 -4.94
N SER A 7 2.51 -10.32 -4.94
CA SER A 7 3.28 -10.66 -6.13
C SER A 7 4.06 -11.93 -5.79
N TRP A 8 3.98 -12.94 -6.66
CA TRP A 8 4.66 -14.22 -6.43
C TRP A 8 5.06 -14.88 -7.75
N ALA A 9 6.04 -15.77 -7.65
CA ALA A 9 6.45 -16.69 -8.70
C ALA A 9 6.40 -18.13 -8.15
N LEU A 10 5.90 -19.05 -8.95
CA LEU A 10 5.86 -20.49 -8.68
C LEU A 10 6.63 -21.19 -9.79
N ILE A 11 7.59 -22.04 -9.42
CA ILE A 11 8.33 -22.88 -10.35
C ILE A 11 7.90 -24.33 -10.09
N TYR A 12 7.56 -25.04 -11.15
CA TYR A 12 7.20 -26.45 -11.09
C TYR A 12 7.83 -27.17 -12.28
N GLU A 13 8.76 -28.09 -11.99
CA GLU A 13 9.58 -28.76 -13.01
C GLU A 13 10.27 -27.72 -13.92
N ASP A 14 10.05 -27.82 -15.24
CA ASP A 14 10.63 -26.93 -16.25
C ASP A 14 9.71 -25.75 -16.62
N ASP A 15 8.64 -25.50 -15.86
CA ASP A 15 7.68 -24.42 -16.09
C ASP A 15 7.59 -23.46 -14.89
N PHE A 16 7.07 -22.26 -15.14
CA PHE A 16 6.84 -21.28 -14.10
C PHE A 16 5.64 -20.37 -14.35
N LEU A 17 5.04 -19.91 -13.25
CA LEU A 17 3.90 -19.03 -13.22
C LEU A 17 4.21 -17.83 -12.34
N VAL A 18 3.99 -16.63 -12.85
CA VAL A 18 4.14 -15.37 -12.09
C VAL A 18 2.79 -14.67 -12.05
N ALA A 19 2.41 -14.08 -10.92
CA ALA A 19 1.17 -13.33 -10.82
C ALA A 19 1.29 -12.10 -9.91
N ARG A 20 0.49 -11.07 -10.22
CA ARG A 20 0.33 -9.85 -9.44
C ARG A 20 -1.14 -9.67 -9.05
N ASP A 21 -1.39 -9.12 -7.87
CA ASP A 21 -2.76 -8.90 -7.37
C ASP A 21 -3.59 -7.98 -8.27
N LYS A 22 -4.91 -8.01 -8.04
CA LYS A 22 -5.95 -7.41 -8.89
C LYS A 22 -5.68 -5.95 -9.27
N ILE A 23 -5.22 -5.14 -8.33
CA ILE A 23 -5.03 -3.69 -8.51
C ILE A 23 -3.56 -3.26 -8.41
N GLY A 24 -2.65 -4.22 -8.22
CA GLY A 24 -1.20 -3.98 -8.22
C GLY A 24 -0.67 -3.35 -6.93
N VAL A 25 -1.29 -3.65 -5.77
CA VAL A 25 -0.84 -3.13 -4.47
C VAL A 25 0.59 -3.56 -4.16
N LYS A 26 0.93 -4.83 -4.43
CA LYS A 26 2.32 -5.27 -4.39
C LYS A 26 3.00 -4.98 -5.72
N GLN A 27 4.22 -4.45 -5.63
CA GLN A 27 5.06 -4.16 -6.79
C GLN A 27 5.58 -5.46 -7.41
N LEU A 28 5.72 -5.43 -8.73
CA LEU A 28 6.36 -6.46 -9.52
C LEU A 28 6.77 -5.84 -10.85
N TYR A 29 8.02 -6.05 -11.23
CA TYR A 29 8.62 -5.65 -12.48
C TYR A 29 9.11 -6.89 -13.22
N TYR A 30 9.25 -6.77 -14.54
CA TYR A 30 9.79 -7.84 -15.35
C TYR A 30 10.62 -7.30 -16.51
N GLY A 31 11.55 -8.12 -16.99
CA GLY A 31 12.41 -7.79 -18.12
C GLY A 31 13.01 -9.04 -18.75
N ARG A 32 13.81 -8.84 -19.80
CA ARG A 32 14.61 -9.90 -20.42
C ARG A 32 16.05 -9.45 -20.55
N ASN A 33 16.99 -10.40 -20.52
CA ASN A 33 18.38 -10.12 -20.87
C ASN A 33 18.64 -10.37 -22.38
N GLU A 34 19.88 -10.14 -22.80
CA GLU A 34 20.31 -10.30 -24.21
C GLU A 34 20.11 -11.71 -24.77
N VAL A 35 20.19 -12.74 -23.94
CA VAL A 35 19.97 -14.15 -24.33
C VAL A 35 18.50 -14.57 -24.28
N GLY A 36 17.60 -13.66 -23.91
CA GLY A 36 16.15 -13.88 -23.90
C GLY A 36 15.59 -14.54 -22.63
N SER A 37 16.38 -14.70 -21.58
CA SER A 37 15.90 -15.18 -20.26
C SER A 37 14.98 -14.17 -19.62
N TRP A 38 13.93 -14.63 -18.93
CA TRP A 38 13.00 -13.78 -18.20
C TRP A 38 13.48 -13.50 -16.78
N PHE A 39 13.31 -12.25 -16.34
CA PHE A 39 13.57 -11.82 -14.97
C PHE A 39 12.34 -11.14 -14.40
N PHE A 40 12.09 -11.38 -13.11
CA PHE A 40 11.00 -10.79 -12.34
C PHE A 40 11.53 -10.37 -10.98
N ALA A 41 11.18 -9.18 -10.52
CA ALA A 41 11.59 -8.69 -9.21
C ALA A 41 10.56 -7.72 -8.63
N SER A 42 10.53 -7.60 -7.30
CA SER A 42 9.65 -6.64 -6.63
C SER A 42 10.07 -5.18 -6.88
N GLU A 43 11.33 -4.93 -7.22
CA GLU A 43 11.91 -3.61 -7.41
C GLU A 43 12.74 -3.57 -8.71
N LEU A 44 12.60 -2.50 -9.50
CA LEU A 44 13.27 -2.26 -10.77
C LEU A 44 14.80 -2.32 -10.66
N LYS A 45 15.35 -1.78 -9.58
CA LYS A 45 16.79 -1.70 -9.29
C LYS A 45 17.47 -3.07 -9.20
N ALA A 46 16.71 -4.14 -8.93
CA ALA A 46 17.23 -5.50 -8.97
C ALA A 46 17.37 -6.04 -10.40
N LEU A 47 16.57 -5.52 -11.35
CA LEU A 47 16.56 -5.94 -12.75
C LEU A 47 17.56 -5.17 -13.61
N GLU A 48 17.84 -3.91 -13.28
CA GLU A 48 18.73 -3.04 -14.06
C GLU A 48 20.08 -3.71 -14.39
N LYS A 49 20.68 -4.38 -13.39
CA LYS A 49 21.97 -5.06 -13.55
C LYS A 49 21.90 -6.32 -14.40
N GLU A 50 20.82 -7.08 -14.27
CA GLU A 50 20.67 -8.42 -14.89
C GLU A 50 20.14 -8.33 -16.33
N CYS A 51 19.30 -7.34 -16.62
CA CYS A 51 18.71 -7.13 -17.93
C CYS A 51 19.61 -6.31 -18.87
N GLY A 52 20.75 -5.79 -18.41
CA GLY A 52 21.74 -5.11 -19.27
C GLY A 52 21.22 -3.87 -20.01
N GLY A 53 20.20 -3.18 -19.47
CA GLY A 53 19.58 -2.02 -20.13
C GLY A 53 18.54 -2.36 -21.22
N VAL A 54 18.12 -3.63 -21.34
CA VAL A 54 16.96 -4.05 -22.16
C VAL A 54 15.65 -3.50 -21.56
N VAL A 55 14.54 -3.62 -22.30
CA VAL A 55 13.17 -3.26 -21.87
C VAL A 55 12.85 -3.92 -20.52
N ILE A 56 12.67 -3.08 -19.50
CA ILE A 56 12.12 -3.45 -18.20
C ILE A 56 10.80 -2.68 -18.06
N ASP A 57 9.74 -3.35 -17.60
CA ASP A 57 8.43 -2.75 -17.43
C ASP A 57 7.77 -3.23 -16.12
N SER A 58 6.76 -2.49 -15.67
CA SER A 58 5.89 -2.87 -14.56
C SER A 58 5.03 -4.06 -14.98
N PHE A 59 5.05 -5.14 -14.20
CA PHE A 59 4.21 -6.29 -14.46
C PHE A 59 2.74 -5.90 -14.21
N PRO A 60 1.82 -6.11 -15.16
CA PRO A 60 0.48 -5.53 -15.06
C PRO A 60 -0.34 -6.11 -13.89
N ALA A 61 -1.12 -5.26 -13.23
CA ALA A 61 -2.04 -5.63 -12.17
C ALA A 61 -3.15 -6.57 -12.69
N GLY A 62 -3.57 -7.55 -11.90
CA GLY A 62 -4.64 -8.48 -12.30
C GLY A 62 -4.25 -9.45 -13.42
N HIS A 63 -2.95 -9.62 -13.66
CA HIS A 63 -2.41 -10.51 -14.69
C HIS A 63 -1.54 -11.62 -14.09
N TYR A 64 -1.35 -12.67 -14.88
CA TYR A 64 -0.36 -13.70 -14.67
C TYR A 64 0.49 -13.89 -15.92
N PHE A 65 1.64 -14.56 -15.78
CA PHE A 65 2.54 -14.91 -16.86
C PHE A 65 2.88 -16.39 -16.81
N THR A 66 2.88 -17.03 -17.97
CA THR A 66 3.51 -18.35 -18.18
C THR A 66 4.34 -18.30 -19.47
N PRO A 67 5.42 -19.08 -19.60
CA PRO A 67 6.19 -19.20 -20.84
C PRO A 67 5.34 -19.50 -22.08
N SER A 68 4.30 -20.33 -21.94
CA SER A 68 3.46 -20.77 -23.05
C SER A 68 2.43 -19.73 -23.50
N LYS A 69 1.88 -18.92 -22.59
CA LYS A 69 0.82 -17.94 -22.91
C LYS A 69 1.30 -16.50 -22.92
N GLY A 70 2.49 -16.21 -22.41
CA GLY A 70 2.90 -14.86 -22.08
C GLY A 70 2.05 -14.26 -20.96
N ILE A 71 1.92 -12.93 -20.99
CA ILE A 71 1.13 -12.16 -20.02
C ILE A 71 -0.36 -12.26 -20.38
N ALA A 72 -1.20 -12.67 -19.41
CA ALA A 72 -2.64 -12.78 -19.59
C ALA A 72 -3.41 -12.27 -18.35
N PRO A 73 -4.54 -11.56 -18.54
CA PRO A 73 -5.39 -11.12 -17.44
C PRO A 73 -6.13 -12.29 -16.78
N PHE A 74 -6.34 -12.20 -15.47
CA PHE A 74 -7.23 -13.09 -14.71
C PHE A 74 -8.39 -12.35 -14.02
N TRP A 75 -8.36 -11.01 -14.00
CA TRP A 75 -9.35 -10.19 -13.31
C TRP A 75 -9.91 -9.12 -14.24
N PHE A 76 -11.24 -9.05 -14.30
CA PHE A 76 -11.99 -8.12 -15.12
C PHE A 76 -13.09 -7.51 -14.24
N PRO A 77 -12.86 -6.34 -13.64
CA PRO A 77 -13.87 -5.69 -12.84
C PRO A 77 -15.03 -5.19 -13.72
N SER A 78 -16.26 -5.58 -13.38
CA SER A 78 -17.46 -5.17 -14.15
C SER A 78 -17.67 -3.65 -14.13
N TRP A 79 -17.25 -2.97 -13.06
CA TRP A 79 -17.40 -1.52 -12.92
C TRP A 79 -16.55 -0.69 -13.89
N LEU A 80 -15.70 -1.31 -14.72
CA LEU A 80 -15.07 -0.63 -15.87
C LEU A 80 -16.07 -0.30 -16.98
N HIS A 81 -17.21 -0.99 -17.00
CA HIS A 81 -18.34 -0.67 -17.86
C HIS A 81 -19.28 0.23 -17.07
N TRP A 82 -19.35 1.51 -17.43
CA TRP A 82 -20.14 2.50 -16.68
C TRP A 82 -21.63 2.11 -16.61
N GLU A 83 -22.13 1.37 -17.61
CA GLU A 83 -23.49 0.82 -17.65
C GLU A 83 -23.78 -0.09 -16.44
N ASP A 84 -22.77 -0.80 -15.94
CA ASP A 84 -22.87 -1.69 -14.77
C ASP A 84 -22.81 -0.93 -13.43
N THR A 85 -22.54 0.39 -13.45
CA THR A 85 -22.38 1.26 -12.27
C THR A 85 -23.58 2.17 -11.98
N LEU A 86 -24.68 2.02 -12.73
CA LEU A 86 -25.85 2.90 -12.63
C LEU A 86 -26.70 2.70 -11.37
N ASN A 87 -26.46 1.62 -10.63
CA ASN A 87 -27.21 1.32 -9.42
C ASN A 87 -26.84 2.27 -8.29
N ARG A 88 -27.84 2.70 -7.51
CA ARG A 88 -27.59 3.51 -6.30
C ARG A 88 -26.77 2.70 -5.28
N PRO A 89 -25.81 3.33 -4.59
CA PRO A 89 -25.01 2.65 -3.59
C PRO A 89 -25.89 2.19 -2.42
N ASN A 90 -25.66 0.96 -1.96
CA ASN A 90 -26.20 0.47 -0.70
C ASN A 90 -25.23 0.80 0.43
N TYR A 91 -25.58 1.79 1.25
CA TYR A 91 -24.69 2.27 2.32
C TYR A 91 -24.39 1.21 3.39
N GLU A 92 -25.33 0.32 3.69
CA GLU A 92 -25.08 -0.76 4.65
C GLU A 92 -24.08 -1.78 4.08
N THR A 93 -24.19 -2.09 2.79
CA THR A 93 -23.23 -2.97 2.09
C THR A 93 -21.83 -2.35 2.03
N ILE A 94 -21.72 -1.05 1.76
CA ILE A 94 -20.44 -0.34 1.79
C ILE A 94 -19.83 -0.40 3.19
N ARG A 95 -20.64 -0.10 4.21
CA ARG A 95 -20.21 -0.10 5.60
C ARG A 95 -19.76 -1.49 6.06
N SER A 96 -20.54 -2.54 5.81
CA SER A 96 -20.19 -3.90 6.17
C SER A 96 -18.93 -4.36 5.44
N SER A 97 -18.83 -4.08 4.13
CA SER A 97 -17.67 -4.44 3.31
C SER A 97 -16.39 -3.77 3.81
N LEU A 98 -16.43 -2.50 4.21
CA LEU A 98 -15.28 -1.81 4.78
C LEU A 98 -14.86 -2.38 6.14
N ILE A 99 -15.83 -2.72 6.99
CA ILE A 99 -15.60 -3.35 8.29
C ILE A 99 -14.95 -4.72 8.12
N ASP A 100 -15.46 -5.54 7.21
CA ASP A 100 -14.94 -6.89 6.91
C ASP A 100 -13.56 -6.82 6.25
N ALA A 101 -13.36 -5.87 5.33
CA ALA A 101 -12.07 -5.63 4.68
C ALA A 101 -10.99 -5.16 5.65
N THR A 102 -11.37 -4.41 6.69
CA THR A 102 -10.46 -4.02 7.78
C THR A 102 -10.17 -5.22 8.67
N HIS A 103 -11.21 -5.97 9.07
CA HIS A 103 -11.09 -7.13 9.95
C HIS A 103 -10.13 -8.18 9.42
N LYS A 104 -10.26 -8.55 8.14
CA LYS A 104 -9.40 -9.56 7.51
C LYS A 104 -7.93 -9.14 7.46
N ARG A 105 -7.64 -7.84 7.53
CA ARG A 105 -6.27 -7.28 7.54
C ARG A 105 -5.72 -7.10 8.95
N LEU A 106 -6.51 -7.37 9.99
CA LEU A 106 -6.05 -7.45 11.37
C LEU A 106 -5.48 -8.83 11.75
N MET A 107 -5.52 -9.81 10.83
CA MET A 107 -4.92 -11.13 11.04
C MET A 107 -3.40 -11.05 10.89
N ALA A 108 -2.68 -10.82 11.99
CA ALA A 108 -1.22 -10.83 12.00
C ALA A 108 -0.67 -11.41 13.32
N ASP A 109 0.41 -12.18 13.24
CA ASP A 109 1.15 -12.71 14.41
C ASP A 109 2.09 -11.66 15.05
N VAL A 110 1.99 -10.40 14.61
CA VAL A 110 2.87 -9.30 14.97
C VAL A 110 2.05 -8.08 15.36
N VAL A 111 2.67 -7.13 16.05
CA VAL A 111 2.01 -5.88 16.43
C VAL A 111 1.58 -5.12 15.18
N ILE A 112 0.29 -4.78 15.15
CA ILE A 112 -0.35 -3.97 14.11
C ILE A 112 -0.41 -2.52 14.59
N GLY A 113 0.03 -1.61 13.72
CA GLY A 113 -0.22 -0.18 13.84
C GLY A 113 -1.21 0.32 12.79
N ALA A 114 -1.54 1.60 12.85
CA ALA A 114 -2.29 2.28 11.81
C ALA A 114 -1.75 3.70 11.61
N LEU A 115 -1.76 4.15 10.37
CA LEU A 115 -1.44 5.53 10.03
C LEU A 115 -2.70 6.37 10.25
N LEU A 116 -2.57 7.46 10.98
CA LEU A 116 -3.66 8.34 11.36
C LEU A 116 -3.33 9.76 10.90
N SER A 117 -4.01 10.21 9.85
CA SER A 117 -3.98 11.61 9.41
C SER A 117 -5.17 12.38 10.01
N SER A 118 -5.30 13.65 9.65
CA SER A 118 -6.47 14.48 9.93
C SER A 118 -7.68 14.16 9.02
N GLY A 119 -7.49 13.30 8.01
CA GLY A 119 -8.49 12.95 7.00
C GLY A 119 -9.52 11.92 7.46
N LEU A 120 -10.62 11.84 6.70
CA LEU A 120 -11.73 10.94 6.98
C LEU A 120 -11.32 9.46 6.84
N ASP A 121 -10.54 9.12 5.82
CA ASP A 121 -10.31 7.73 5.41
C ASP A 121 -9.46 6.98 6.43
N SER A 122 -8.31 7.57 6.79
CA SER A 122 -7.45 7.03 7.83
C SER A 122 -8.15 6.98 9.19
N SER A 123 -8.98 7.98 9.51
CA SER A 123 -9.78 8.03 10.73
C SER A 123 -10.81 6.90 10.81
N LEU A 124 -11.50 6.60 9.70
CA LEU A 124 -12.45 5.49 9.62
C LEU A 124 -11.77 4.14 9.79
N ILE A 125 -10.66 3.90 9.08
CA ILE A 125 -9.87 2.66 9.21
C ILE A 125 -9.37 2.48 10.65
N CYS A 126 -8.82 3.54 11.26
CA CYS A 126 -8.36 3.50 12.65
C CYS A 126 -9.50 3.22 13.64
N ALA A 127 -10.66 3.84 13.46
CA ALA A 127 -11.82 3.63 14.32
C ALA A 127 -12.37 2.20 14.22
N ILE A 128 -12.47 1.65 13.01
CA ILE A 128 -12.87 0.26 12.78
C ILE A 128 -11.87 -0.70 13.42
N ALA A 129 -10.57 -0.49 13.17
CA ALA A 129 -9.51 -1.34 13.71
C ALA A 129 -9.48 -1.32 15.24
N ALA A 130 -9.55 -0.14 15.87
CA ALA A 130 -9.61 0.00 17.33
C ALA A 130 -10.84 -0.71 17.92
N LYS A 131 -12.00 -0.58 17.27
CA LYS A 131 -13.24 -1.24 17.68
C LYS A 131 -13.20 -2.76 17.52
N GLN A 132 -12.40 -3.30 16.60
CA GLN A 132 -12.28 -4.75 16.39
C GLN A 132 -11.25 -5.38 17.31
N LEU A 133 -10.15 -4.69 17.61
CA LEU A 133 -9.11 -5.22 18.47
C LEU A 133 -9.56 -5.40 19.93
N LYS A 134 -10.53 -4.59 20.42
CA LYS A 134 -11.29 -4.62 21.72
C LYS A 134 -10.57 -4.96 23.03
N CYS A 135 -9.33 -5.42 22.98
CA CYS A 135 -8.53 -6.00 24.02
C CYS A 135 -7.14 -5.36 23.99
N LEU A 136 -6.41 -5.46 25.10
CA LEU A 136 -5.01 -5.05 25.13
C LEU A 136 -4.16 -6.00 24.29
N PRO A 137 -3.10 -5.49 23.62
CA PRO A 137 -2.64 -4.10 23.64
C PRO A 137 -3.50 -3.16 22.76
N LYS A 138 -3.56 -1.88 23.16
CA LYS A 138 -4.23 -0.82 22.37
C LYS A 138 -3.61 -0.72 20.97
N LEU A 139 -4.42 -0.37 19.97
CA LEU A 139 -3.95 -0.02 18.63
C LEU A 139 -2.91 1.09 18.73
N LYS A 140 -1.73 0.89 18.12
CA LYS A 140 -0.73 1.95 17.97
C LYS A 140 -1.07 2.79 16.75
N THR A 141 -1.19 4.10 16.91
CA THR A 141 -1.46 5.01 15.79
C THR A 141 -0.34 6.00 15.60
N TYR A 142 -0.04 6.33 14.35
CA TYR A 142 1.10 7.16 13.98
C TYR A 142 0.65 8.29 13.07
N SER A 143 1.03 9.52 13.39
CA SER A 143 0.87 10.70 12.54
C SER A 143 2.22 11.40 12.39
N ILE A 144 2.38 12.21 11.35
CA ILE A 144 3.60 12.97 11.11
C ILE A 144 3.26 14.35 10.57
N GLY A 145 4.02 15.36 10.99
CA GLY A 145 3.81 16.72 10.54
C GLY A 145 4.97 17.65 10.92
N LEU A 146 4.91 18.88 10.44
CA LEU A 146 5.78 19.95 10.91
C LEU A 146 5.30 20.44 12.30
N CYS A 147 6.19 21.08 13.06
CA CYS A 147 5.94 21.56 14.43
C CYS A 147 4.66 22.39 14.58
N ASP A 148 4.28 23.14 13.53
CA ASP A 148 3.11 24.03 13.54
C ASP A 148 1.93 23.50 12.69
N SER A 149 1.95 22.22 12.34
CA SER A 149 0.87 21.62 11.54
C SER A 149 -0.40 21.41 12.36
N SER A 150 -1.55 21.83 11.81
CA SER A 150 -2.87 21.53 12.40
C SER A 150 -3.20 20.04 12.40
N ASP A 151 -2.50 19.26 11.56
CA ASP A 151 -2.71 17.82 11.41
C ASP A 151 -2.41 17.04 12.69
N GLY A 152 -1.37 17.42 13.44
CA GLY A 152 -1.05 16.78 14.72
C GLY A 152 -2.18 16.95 15.75
N ILE A 153 -2.82 18.12 15.79
CA ILE A 153 -3.95 18.40 16.69
C ILE A 153 -5.16 17.57 16.29
N ALA A 154 -5.48 17.50 15.00
CA ALA A 154 -6.61 16.73 14.50
C ALA A 154 -6.42 15.22 14.72
N ALA A 155 -5.25 14.67 14.38
CA ALA A 155 -4.92 13.28 14.61
C ALA A 155 -4.98 12.92 16.10
N SER A 156 -4.50 13.80 16.99
CA SER A 156 -4.59 13.61 18.44
C SER A 156 -6.04 13.55 18.95
N LYS A 157 -6.95 14.36 18.40
CA LYS A 157 -8.38 14.29 18.73
C LYS A 157 -8.98 12.94 18.35
N VAL A 158 -8.70 12.44 17.15
CA VAL A 158 -9.19 11.13 16.70
C VAL A 158 -8.59 10.02 17.55
N ALA A 159 -7.29 10.07 17.81
CA ALA A 159 -6.60 9.11 18.66
C ALA A 159 -7.19 9.00 20.06
N ASN A 160 -7.51 10.14 20.68
CA ASN A 160 -8.17 10.20 21.99
C ASN A 160 -9.59 9.62 21.93
N PHE A 161 -10.35 9.97 20.88
CA PHE A 161 -11.71 9.45 20.69
C PHE A 161 -11.74 7.93 20.55
N ILE A 162 -10.81 7.33 19.80
CA ILE A 162 -10.74 5.86 19.59
C ILE A 162 -9.95 5.13 20.69
N GLY A 163 -9.32 5.85 21.61
CA GLY A 163 -8.54 5.28 22.71
C GLY A 163 -7.22 4.60 22.30
N SER A 164 -6.63 4.99 21.17
CA SER A 164 -5.37 4.43 20.65
C SER A 164 -4.12 4.92 21.40
N SER A 165 -3.01 4.17 21.30
CA SER A 165 -1.68 4.63 21.72
C SER A 165 -1.04 5.43 20.60
N HIS A 166 -1.16 6.76 20.66
CA HIS A 166 -0.77 7.64 19.56
C HIS A 166 0.65 8.19 19.70
N LYS A 167 1.37 8.24 18.58
CA LYS A 167 2.65 8.90 18.43
C LYS A 167 2.55 9.90 17.27
N HIS A 168 2.74 11.19 17.59
CA HIS A 168 2.90 12.23 16.58
C HIS A 168 4.40 12.46 16.35
N ILE A 169 4.85 12.29 15.11
CA ILE A 169 6.23 12.50 14.70
C ILE A 169 6.36 13.92 14.15
N LEU A 170 7.33 14.66 14.70
CA LEU A 170 7.75 15.93 14.13
C LEU A 170 8.96 15.71 13.23
N PHE A 171 8.99 16.42 12.10
CA PHE A 171 10.17 16.49 11.24
C PHE A 171 10.42 17.93 10.82
N THR A 172 11.64 18.23 10.39
CA THR A 172 11.99 19.55 9.82
C THR A 172 12.02 19.51 8.30
N VAL A 173 11.97 20.69 7.67
CA VAL A 173 12.09 20.81 6.22
C VAL A 173 13.44 20.27 5.75
N GLU A 174 14.52 20.56 6.48
CA GLU A 174 15.87 20.10 6.18
C GLU A 174 15.98 18.57 6.23
N GLU A 175 15.34 17.93 7.22
CA GLU A 175 15.24 16.48 7.28
C GLU A 175 14.51 15.93 6.05
N GLY A 176 13.38 16.53 5.67
CA GLY A 176 12.63 16.16 4.46
C GLY A 176 13.47 16.28 3.18
N LEU A 177 14.16 17.41 3.00
CA LEU A 177 15.02 17.67 1.84
C LEU A 177 16.18 16.66 1.77
N SER A 178 16.78 16.32 2.92
CA SER A 178 17.88 15.35 2.97
C SER A 178 17.47 13.94 2.53
N MET A 179 16.18 13.61 2.59
CA MET A 179 15.65 12.29 2.22
C MET A 179 15.36 12.14 0.73
N ILE A 180 15.31 13.22 -0.06
CA ILE A 180 14.86 13.20 -1.47
C ILE A 180 15.55 12.10 -2.28
N ASN A 181 16.89 12.06 -2.30
CA ASN A 181 17.64 11.08 -3.07
C ASN A 181 17.33 9.63 -2.63
N LYS A 182 17.18 9.43 -1.31
CA LYS A 182 16.88 8.11 -0.75
C LYS A 182 15.46 7.66 -1.10
N VAL A 183 14.51 8.59 -1.07
CA VAL A 183 13.11 8.34 -1.42
C VAL A 183 12.98 8.02 -2.91
N ILE A 184 13.61 8.79 -3.79
CA ILE A 184 13.64 8.49 -5.23
C ILE A 184 14.22 7.11 -5.49
N TRP A 185 15.32 6.75 -4.83
CA TRP A 185 15.92 5.42 -4.96
C TRP A 185 14.97 4.30 -4.53
N HIS A 186 14.22 4.48 -3.43
CA HIS A 186 13.26 3.48 -2.97
C HIS A 186 12.00 3.40 -3.84
N LEU A 187 11.50 4.54 -4.33
CA LEU A 187 10.28 4.61 -5.14
C LEU A 187 10.49 4.22 -6.61
N GLU A 188 11.69 4.42 -7.13
CA GLU A 188 12.03 4.17 -8.54
C GLU A 188 11.19 5.04 -9.50
N THR A 189 10.85 6.27 -9.06
CA THR A 189 10.09 7.25 -9.85
C THR A 189 10.64 8.66 -9.63
N TYR A 190 10.41 9.52 -10.62
CA TYR A 190 10.70 10.95 -10.59
C TYR A 190 9.42 11.81 -10.52
N ASP A 191 8.24 11.20 -10.40
CA ASP A 191 6.99 11.93 -10.30
C ASP A 191 6.98 12.83 -9.05
N VAL A 192 6.75 14.13 -9.28
CA VAL A 192 6.89 15.16 -8.23
C VAL A 192 5.87 14.97 -7.12
N GLY A 193 4.63 14.62 -7.45
CA GLY A 193 3.56 14.41 -6.47
C GLY A 193 3.88 13.23 -5.56
N THR A 194 4.26 12.12 -6.16
CA THR A 194 4.61 10.86 -5.48
C THR A 194 5.83 11.04 -4.58
N VAL A 195 6.91 11.65 -5.10
CA VAL A 195 8.13 11.90 -4.31
C VAL A 195 7.83 12.80 -3.11
N ARG A 196 7.05 13.87 -3.30
CA ARG A 196 6.68 14.79 -2.23
C ARG A 196 5.92 14.09 -1.11
N ALA A 197 4.90 13.28 -1.43
CA ALA A 197 4.13 12.54 -0.43
C ALA A 197 5.00 11.47 0.26
N ALA A 198 5.81 10.75 -0.51
CA ALA A 198 6.61 9.65 -0.01
C ALA A 198 7.71 10.05 0.97
N ILE A 199 8.24 11.28 0.93
CA ILE A 199 9.20 11.76 1.94
C ILE A 199 8.61 11.63 3.35
N VAL A 200 7.35 12.05 3.49
CA VAL A 200 6.61 11.99 4.75
C VAL A 200 6.34 10.55 5.15
N HIS A 201 5.90 9.70 4.21
CA HIS A 201 5.71 8.26 4.48
C HIS A 201 7.02 7.54 4.84
N PHE A 202 8.14 7.92 4.23
CA PHE A 202 9.44 7.34 4.49
C PHE A 202 9.90 7.65 5.92
N LEU A 203 9.79 8.91 6.35
CA LEU A 203 10.10 9.31 7.73
C LEU A 203 9.16 8.63 8.75
N LEU A 204 7.86 8.58 8.44
CA LEU A 204 6.86 7.88 9.25
C LEU A 204 7.19 6.38 9.39
N SER A 205 7.57 5.73 8.30
CA SER A 205 7.92 4.30 8.29
C SER A 205 9.12 3.99 9.20
N LYS A 206 10.12 4.89 9.28
CA LYS A 206 11.24 4.73 10.21
C LYS A 206 10.79 4.75 11.67
N ALA A 207 9.86 5.65 12.01
CA ALA A 207 9.33 5.76 13.36
C ALA A 207 8.40 4.58 13.75
N VAL A 208 7.68 4.02 12.79
CA VAL A 208 6.92 2.78 12.95
C VAL A 208 7.86 1.60 13.18
N ALA A 209 8.91 1.48 12.35
CA ALA A 209 9.89 0.42 12.46
C ALA A 209 10.68 0.47 13.78
N SER A 210 11.02 1.66 14.29
CA SER A 210 11.70 1.81 15.59
C SER A 210 10.88 1.27 16.77
N ASP A 211 9.56 1.21 16.63
CA ASP A 211 8.64 0.69 17.65
C ASP A 211 8.35 -0.82 17.48
N ASN A 212 9.11 -1.50 16.61
CA ASN A 212 8.94 -2.91 16.22
C ASN A 212 7.55 -3.24 15.66
N VAL A 213 6.87 -2.25 15.06
CA VAL A 213 5.61 -2.45 14.35
C VAL A 213 5.93 -2.84 12.91
N LYS A 214 5.41 -4.00 12.48
CA LYS A 214 5.72 -4.59 11.16
C LYS A 214 4.56 -4.50 10.17
N VAL A 215 3.35 -4.30 10.67
CA VAL A 215 2.13 -4.16 9.86
C VAL A 215 1.48 -2.84 10.21
N VAL A 216 1.16 -2.04 9.20
CA VAL A 216 0.39 -0.81 9.36
C VAL A 216 -0.79 -0.79 8.41
N LEU A 217 -1.93 -0.35 8.91
CA LEU A 217 -3.10 -0.04 8.08
C LEU A 217 -3.02 1.42 7.62
N SER A 218 -3.48 1.67 6.39
CA SER A 218 -3.61 3.01 5.81
C SER A 218 -4.99 3.17 5.14
N GLY A 219 -5.40 4.41 4.90
CA GLY A 219 -6.63 4.79 4.21
C GLY A 219 -6.48 5.01 2.70
N GLU A 220 -5.31 4.71 2.11
CA GLU A 220 -5.05 4.86 0.67
C GLU A 220 -6.09 4.13 -0.20
N GLY A 221 -6.42 4.73 -1.36
CA GLY A 221 -7.39 4.18 -2.31
C GLY A 221 -8.83 4.63 -2.07
N ALA A 222 -9.11 5.37 -0.98
CA ALA A 222 -10.44 5.87 -0.69
C ALA A 222 -10.85 6.99 -1.67
N ASP A 223 -9.97 7.98 -1.88
CA ASP A 223 -10.25 9.11 -2.78
C ASP A 223 -10.45 8.64 -4.22
N GLU A 224 -9.65 7.69 -4.71
CA GLU A 224 -9.80 7.13 -6.06
C GLU A 224 -11.10 6.33 -6.22
N LEU A 225 -11.56 5.67 -5.15
CA LEU A 225 -12.78 4.86 -5.19
C LEU A 225 -14.05 5.72 -5.04
N PHE A 226 -14.00 6.79 -4.26
CA PHE A 226 -15.16 7.60 -3.90
C PHE A 226 -15.19 8.99 -4.55
N GLY A 227 -14.15 9.38 -5.30
CA GLY A 227 -14.03 10.69 -5.96
C GLY A 227 -13.83 11.83 -4.95
N GLY A 228 -12.92 11.63 -4.00
CA GLY A 228 -12.58 12.58 -2.93
C GLY A 228 -11.79 13.81 -3.38
#